data_AF-A0A662H7X0-F1
#
_entry.id   AF-A0A662H7X0-F1
#
_cell.length_a   1.000
_cell.length_b   1.000
_cell.length_c   1.000
_cell.angle_alpha   90.00
_cell.angle_beta   90.00
_cell.angle_gamma   90.00
#
_symmetry.space_group_name_H-M   'P 1'
#
loop_
_entity.id
_entity.type
_entity.pdbx_description
1 polymer ?
#
loop_
_entity_poly.entity_id
_entity_poly.type
_entity_poly.pdbx_seq_one_letter_code
_entity_poly.pdbx_strand_id
1 'polypeptide(L)'
;MSQSLETLVAPFYCNAAMSLCQMALNLYMQKRYAEGAKICKFVSTLCVHKPHPSCKLESKYCYLAATFYEKGAISKGEEFCRKARSICPRNFRVFGD
;
A
#
# COMPACT_ATOMS: atom_id res chain seq x y z
N MET A 1 18.22 -18.64 17.36
CA MET A 1 18.27 -17.22 16.94
C MET A 1 16.93 -16.58 17.29
N SER A 2 16.90 -15.64 18.23
CA SER A 2 15.67 -14.92 18.60
C SER A 2 15.25 -14.03 17.44
N GLN A 3 14.16 -14.39 16.75
CA GLN A 3 13.55 -13.49 15.77
C GLN A 3 13.01 -12.26 16.50
N SER A 4 13.24 -11.06 15.96
CA SER A 4 12.64 -9.85 16.54
C SER A 4 11.11 -9.94 16.42
N LEU A 5 10.40 -9.38 17.40
CA LEU A 5 8.94 -9.33 17.40
C LEU A 5 8.41 -8.77 16.07
N GLU A 6 9.09 -7.77 15.51
CA GLU A 6 8.77 -7.14 14.22
C GLU A 6 8.79 -8.14 13.06
N THR A 7 9.76 -9.06 13.06
CA THR A 7 9.87 -10.11 12.05
C THR A 7 8.72 -11.12 12.19
N LEU A 8 8.31 -11.42 13.43
CA LEU A 8 7.20 -12.34 13.72
C LEU A 8 5.85 -11.76 13.27
N VAL A 9 5.62 -10.46 13.48
CA VAL A 9 4.34 -9.80 13.16
C VAL A 9 4.26 -9.27 11.72
N ALA A 10 5.40 -9.14 11.03
CA ALA A 10 5.46 -8.63 9.66
C ALA A 10 4.52 -9.36 8.66
N PRO A 11 4.34 -10.70 8.70
CA PRO A 11 3.37 -11.39 7.84
C PRO A 11 1.93 -10.96 8.09
N PHE A 12 1.54 -10.75 9.36
CA PHE A 12 0.20 -10.29 9.74
C PHE A 12 -0.08 -8.89 9.19
N TYR A 13 0.84 -7.95 9.42
CA TYR A 13 0.74 -6.61 8.85
C TYR A 13 0.73 -6.63 7.32
N CYS A 14 1.47 -7.55 6.71
CA CYS A 14 1.46 -7.69 5.26
C CYS A 14 0.13 -8.17 4.71
N ASN A 15 -0.51 -9.16 5.33
CA ASN A 15 -1.80 -9.67 4.88
C ASN A 15 -2.91 -8.63 5.08
N ALA A 16 -2.89 -7.91 6.21
CA ALA A 16 -3.82 -6.81 6.47
C ALA A 16 -3.64 -5.67 5.43
N ALA A 17 -2.39 -5.24 5.21
CA ALA A 17 -2.07 -4.21 4.22
C ALA A 17 -2.53 -4.58 2.80
N MET A 18 -2.37 -5.85 2.39
CA MET A 18 -2.82 -6.32 1.08
C MET A 18 -4.35 -6.28 0.93
N SER A 19 -5.08 -6.75 1.94
CA SER A 19 -6.55 -6.75 1.93
C SER A 19 -7.09 -5.32 1.85
N LEU A 20 -6.51 -4.41 2.65
CA LEU A 20 -6.85 -2.99 2.63
C LEU A 20 -6.46 -2.30 1.32
N CYS A 21 -5.33 -2.68 0.72
CA CYS A 21 -4.92 -2.17 -0.60
C CYS A 21 -5.95 -2.55 -1.67
N GLN A 22 -6.45 -3.80 -1.68
CA GLN A 22 -7.50 -4.22 -2.59
C GLN A 22 -8.81 -3.43 -2.37
N MET A 23 -9.20 -3.19 -1.12
CA MET A 23 -10.36 -2.33 -0.82
C MET A 23 -10.17 -0.91 -1.34
N ALA A 24 -8.99 -0.32 -1.16
CA ALA A 24 -8.68 1.01 -1.68
C ALA A 24 -8.77 1.06 -3.23
N LEU A 25 -8.26 0.04 -3.91
CA LEU A 25 -8.38 -0.08 -5.38
C LEU A 25 -9.83 -0.18 -5.82
N ASN A 26 -10.66 -0.97 -5.12
CA ASN A 26 -12.09 -1.05 -5.41
C ASN A 26 -12.81 0.30 -5.25
N LEU A 27 -12.46 1.06 -4.21
CA LEU A 27 -12.99 2.41 -4.02
C LEU A 27 -12.55 3.37 -5.13
N TYR A 28 -11.30 3.26 -5.58
CA TYR A 28 -10.81 4.06 -6.73
C TYR A 28 -11.55 3.72 -8.02
N MET A 29 -11.87 2.46 -8.28
CA MET A 29 -12.70 2.06 -9.44
C MET A 29 -14.12 2.63 -9.37
N GLN A 30 -14.66 2.80 -8.16
CA GLN A 30 -15.96 3.44 -7.91
C GLN A 30 -15.88 4.98 -7.90
N LYS A 31 -14.73 5.58 -8.26
CA LYS A 31 -14.45 7.03 -8.18
C LYS A 31 -14.54 7.61 -6.76
N ARG A 32 -14.51 6.77 -5.71
CA ARG A 32 -14.52 7.15 -4.29
C ARG A 32 -13.10 7.40 -3.79
N TYR A 33 -12.43 8.38 -4.40
CA TYR A 33 -11.00 8.64 -4.20
C TYR A 33 -10.64 9.07 -2.78
N ALA A 34 -11.46 9.91 -2.13
CA ALA A 34 -11.22 10.36 -0.77
C ALA A 34 -11.25 9.21 0.25
N GLU A 35 -12.15 8.25 0.07
CA GLU A 35 -12.27 7.08 0.95
C GLU A 35 -11.12 6.10 0.71
N GLY A 36 -10.80 5.82 -0.55
CA GLY A 36 -9.64 4.98 -0.90
C GLY A 36 -8.32 5.59 -0.39
N ALA A 37 -8.19 6.91 -0.42
CA ALA A 37 -7.00 7.61 0.09
C ALA A 37 -6.80 7.43 1.60
N LYS A 38 -7.88 7.49 2.39
CA LYS A 38 -7.81 7.22 3.85
C LYS A 38 -7.26 5.82 4.13
N ILE A 39 -7.77 4.81 3.41
CA ILE A 39 -7.28 3.44 3.51
C ILE A 39 -5.81 3.35 3.08
N CYS A 40 -5.46 4.00 1.97
CA CYS A 40 -4.10 3.97 1.42
C CYS A 40 -3.06 4.62 2.35
N LYS A 41 -3.43 5.69 3.07
CA LYS A 41 -2.60 6.26 4.15
C LYS A 41 -2.38 5.26 5.28
N PHE A 42 -3.42 4.57 5.72
CA PHE A 42 -3.28 3.54 6.75
C PHE A 42 -2.41 2.35 6.27
N VAL A 43 -2.56 1.92 5.02
CA VAL A 43 -1.68 0.91 4.42
C VAL A 43 -0.21 1.35 4.46
N SER A 44 0.08 2.63 4.18
CA SER A 44 1.45 3.15 4.23
C SER A 44 2.10 3.01 5.62
N THR A 45 1.34 3.20 6.70
CA THR A 45 1.86 3.02 8.07
C THR A 45 2.15 1.55 8.37
N LEU A 46 1.33 0.63 7.88
CA LEU A 46 1.59 -0.82 8.03
C LEU A 46 2.83 -1.28 7.25
N CYS A 47 3.05 -0.73 6.04
CA CYS A 47 4.17 -1.12 5.20
C CYS A 47 5.53 -0.60 5.69
N VAL A 48 5.57 0.54 6.40
CA VAL A 48 6.83 1.12 6.90
C VAL A 48 7.51 0.27 8.00
N HIS A 49 6.71 -0.47 8.77
CA HIS A 49 7.20 -1.33 9.87
C HIS A 49 7.76 -2.67 9.39
N LYS A 50 7.72 -2.94 8.09
CA LYS A 50 8.27 -4.19 7.56
C LYS A 50 9.80 -4.13 7.46
N PRO A 51 10.49 -5.25 7.70
CA PRO A 51 11.95 -5.30 7.69
C PRO A 51 12.54 -5.09 6.28
N HIS A 52 11.75 -5.32 5.22
CA HIS A 52 12.25 -5.23 3.85
C HIS A 52 12.38 -3.77 3.36
N PRO A 53 13.55 -3.35 2.81
CA PRO A 53 13.76 -1.98 2.33
C PRO A 53 12.75 -1.52 1.28
N SER A 54 12.35 -2.42 0.36
CA SER A 54 11.31 -2.13 -0.64
C SER A 54 9.97 -1.74 -0.02
N CYS A 55 9.60 -2.26 1.15
CA CYS A 55 8.35 -1.90 1.82
C CYS A 55 8.39 -0.48 2.41
N LYS A 56 9.58 0.00 2.85
CA LYS A 56 9.77 1.39 3.27
C LYS A 56 9.71 2.37 2.11
N LEU A 57 10.14 1.94 0.92
CA LEU A 57 10.04 2.75 -0.29
C LEU A 57 8.59 2.76 -0.81
N GLU A 58 7.95 1.59 -0.86
CA GLU A 58 6.54 1.42 -1.23
C GLU A 58 5.61 2.25 -0.34
N SER A 59 5.83 2.28 0.98
CA SER A 59 5.00 3.08 1.88
C SER A 59 5.02 4.57 1.55
N LYS A 60 6.17 5.12 1.15
CA LYS A 60 6.27 6.52 0.68
C LYS A 60 5.44 6.76 -0.58
N TYR A 61 5.51 5.85 -1.54
CA TYR A 61 4.70 5.96 -2.76
C TYR A 61 3.20 5.81 -2.48
N CYS A 62 2.80 4.90 -1.59
CA CYS A 62 1.41 4.75 -1.13
C CYS A 62 0.90 6.04 -0.46
N TYR A 63 1.70 6.66 0.42
CA TYR A 63 1.34 7.91 1.07
C TYR A 63 1.18 9.07 0.07
N LEU A 64 2.10 9.16 -0.90
CA LEU A 64 2.02 10.17 -1.97
C LEU A 64 0.80 9.95 -2.86
N ALA A 65 0.52 8.71 -3.26
CA ALA A 65 -0.67 8.36 -4.03
C ALA A 65 -1.94 8.82 -3.32
N ALA A 66 -2.08 8.48 -2.03
CA ALA A 66 -3.21 8.90 -1.21
C ALA A 66 -3.34 10.43 -1.13
N THR A 67 -2.22 11.14 -0.95
CA THR A 67 -2.20 12.61 -0.91
C THR A 67 -2.67 13.23 -2.23
N PHE A 68 -2.29 12.65 -3.38
CA PHE A 68 -2.77 13.10 -4.68
C PHE A 68 -4.25 12.82 -4.89
N TYR A 69 -4.76 11.67 -4.46
CA TYR A 69 -6.18 11.35 -4.50
C TYR A 69 -7.03 12.29 -3.63
N GLU A 70 -6.57 12.65 -2.43
CA GLU A 70 -7.23 13.64 -1.58
C GLU A 70 -7.29 15.04 -2.21
N LYS A 71 -6.23 15.42 -2.93
CA LYS A 71 -6.15 16.70 -3.64
C LYS A 71 -6.92 16.70 -4.98
N GLY A 72 -7.60 15.61 -5.33
CA GLY A 72 -8.31 15.47 -6.60
C GLY A 72 -7.39 15.28 -7.82
N ALA A 73 -6.08 15.11 -7.62
CA ALA A 73 -5.10 14.89 -8.69
C ALA A 73 -5.05 13.40 -9.07
N ILE A 74 -6.15 12.88 -9.65
CA ILE A 74 -6.38 11.45 -9.87
C ILE A 74 -5.27 10.79 -10.70
N SER A 75 -4.88 11.41 -11.82
CA SER A 75 -3.84 10.87 -12.71
C SER A 75 -2.49 10.67 -12.00
N LYS A 76 -2.09 11.65 -11.15
CA LYS A 76 -0.89 11.51 -10.31
C LYS A 76 -1.08 10.46 -9.23
N GLY A 77 -2.27 10.39 -8.61
CA GLY A 77 -2.61 9.34 -7.66
C GLY A 77 -2.42 7.94 -8.24
N GLU A 78 -2.91 7.71 -9.46
CA GLU A 78 -2.75 6.45 -10.18
C GLU A 78 -1.29 6.12 -10.50
N GLU A 79 -0.54 7.10 -11.00
CA GLU A 79 0.88 6.93 -11.31
C GLU A 79 1.67 6.46 -10.09
N PHE A 80 1.49 7.15 -8.96
CA PHE A 80 2.17 6.81 -7.70
C PHE A 80 1.66 5.48 -7.13
N CYS A 81 0.37 5.18 -7.26
CA CYS A 81 -0.20 3.90 -6.85
C CYS A 81 0.37 2.73 -7.66
N ARG A 82 0.56 2.88 -8.98
CA ARG A 82 1.19 1.86 -9.83
C ARG A 82 2.66 1.66 -9.45
N LYS A 83 3.41 2.74 -9.18
CA LYS A 83 4.80 2.67 -8.70
C LYS A 83 4.92 1.95 -7.36
N ALA A 84 4.04 2.24 -6.40
CA ALA A 84 4.02 1.52 -5.11
C ALA A 84 3.81 0.01 -5.31
N ARG A 85 2.86 -0.33 -6.19
CA ARG A 85 2.49 -1.71 -6.53
C ARG A 85 3.61 -2.48 -7.25
N SER A 86 4.39 -1.84 -8.13
CA SER A 86 5.52 -2.50 -8.80
C SER A 86 6.69 -2.79 -7.87
N ILE A 87 6.85 -2.01 -6.80
CA ILE A 87 7.92 -2.19 -5.79
C ILE A 87 7.54 -3.27 -4.76
N CYS A 88 6.24 -3.43 -4.48
CA CYS A 88 5.79 -4.37 -3.46
C CYS A 88 6.07 -5.83 -3.87
N PRO A 89 6.94 -6.56 -3.12
CA PRO A 89 7.31 -7.93 -3.49
C PRO A 89 6.14 -8.91 -3.38
N ARG A 90 5.10 -8.56 -2.62
CA ARG A 90 3.87 -9.37 -2.49
C ARG A 90 2.77 -8.98 -3.47
N ASN A 91 2.85 -7.81 -4.11
CA ASN A 91 1.83 -7.38 -5.06
C ASN A 91 1.93 -8.15 -6.39
N PHE A 92 3.11 -8.67 -6.75
CA PHE A 92 3.26 -9.63 -7.87
C PHE A 92 2.43 -10.90 -7.69
N ARG A 93 2.09 -11.30 -6.46
CA ARG A 93 1.23 -12.48 -6.22
C ARG A 93 -0.26 -12.24 -6.48
N VAL A 94 -0.68 -10.99 -6.72
CA VAL A 94 -2.07 -10.67 -7.11
C VAL A 94 -2.23 -10.71 -8.63
N PHE A 95 -1.12 -10.74 -9.38
CA PHE A 95 -1.05 -11.10 -10.79
C PHE A 95 -0.28 -12.43 -10.91
N GLY A 96 -0.86 -13.51 -10.38
CA GLY A 96 -0.33 -14.87 -10.55
C GLY A 96 -1.41 -15.74 -11.20
N ASP A 97 -1.05 -16.27 -12.37
CA ASP A 97 -1.78 -17.11 -13.35
C ASP A 97 -2.83 -16.42 -14.24
#